data_AF-A0A661V412-F1
#
_entry.id   AF-A0A661V412-F1
#
_cell.length_a   1.000
_cell.length_b   1.000
_cell.length_c   1.000
_cell.angle_alpha   90.00
_cell.angle_beta   90.00
_cell.angle_gamma   90.00
#
_symmetry.space_group_name_H-M   'P 1'
#
loop_
_entity.id
_entity.type
_entity.pdbx_description
1 polymer ?
#
loop_
_entity_poly.entity_id
_entity_poly.type
_entity_poly.pdbx_seq_one_letter_code
_entity_poly.pdbx_strand_id
1 'polypeptide(L)'
;MAQQVGYFEDNVDYAEGPFVIVFINGWRIEVQQDGCKCPVLPDGSIYVLRKKVFGRDWKMSSREEAERVCDYLNSLVSQGEITKVHGVWVWREQA
;
A
#
# COMPACT_ATOMS: atom_id res chain seq x y z
N MET A 1 2.53 11.79 0.89
CA MET A 1 3.95 11.53 1.11
C MET A 1 4.07 10.10 1.61
N ALA A 2 4.83 9.29 0.89
CA ALA A 2 5.00 7.89 1.22
C ALA A 2 5.74 7.75 2.55
N GLN A 3 5.13 7.02 3.49
CA GLN A 3 5.74 6.72 4.77
C GLN A 3 6.51 5.41 4.68
N GLN A 4 7.76 5.40 5.11
CA GLN A 4 8.55 4.18 5.28
C GLN A 4 8.34 3.64 6.69
N VAL A 5 8.10 2.34 6.82
CA VAL A 5 7.94 1.68 8.13
C VAL A 5 8.82 0.44 8.22
N GLY A 6 9.33 0.16 9.41
CA GLY A 6 9.95 -1.12 9.75
C GLY A 6 8.91 -2.14 10.21
N TYR A 7 9.19 -3.44 10.01
CA TYR A 7 8.48 -4.47 10.74
C TYR A 7 8.84 -4.35 12.23
N PHE A 8 7.84 -4.42 13.11
CA PHE A 8 7.98 -4.30 14.57
C PHE A 8 8.20 -2.88 15.12
N GLU A 9 7.94 -1.84 14.33
CA GLU A 9 7.79 -0.48 14.88
C GLU A 9 6.39 -0.34 15.50
N ASP A 10 6.35 -0.13 16.82
CA ASP A 10 5.12 0.11 17.56
C ASP A 10 4.62 1.56 17.33
N ASN A 11 3.29 1.75 17.35
CA ASN A 11 2.62 3.07 17.29
C ASN A 11 2.96 3.92 16.06
N VAL A 12 3.04 3.30 14.88
CA VAL A 12 3.14 4.05 13.63
C VAL A 12 1.80 4.75 13.35
N ASP A 13 1.80 6.08 13.40
CA ASP A 13 0.66 6.90 12.95
C ASP A 13 0.62 6.94 11.42
N TYR A 14 -0.44 6.39 10.82
CA TYR A 14 -0.69 6.38 9.38
C TYR A 14 -1.50 7.62 8.96
N ALA A 15 -0.91 8.81 9.09
CA ALA A 15 -1.61 10.07 8.85
C ALA A 15 -1.94 10.33 7.36
N GLU A 16 -1.23 9.68 6.44
CA GLU A 16 -1.26 9.99 5.00
C GLU A 16 -2.01 8.95 4.14
N GLY A 17 -2.53 7.90 4.77
CA GLY A 17 -3.27 6.83 4.12
C GLY A 17 -2.82 5.45 4.59
N PRO A 18 -3.53 4.39 4.16
CA PRO A 18 -3.34 3.03 4.67
C PRO A 18 -2.09 2.35 4.09
N PHE A 19 -1.48 2.89 3.02
CA PHE A 19 -0.34 2.27 2.36
C PHE A 19 0.98 2.90 2.77
N VAL A 20 2.00 2.06 2.87
CA VAL A 20 3.37 2.42 3.27
C VAL A 20 4.40 1.67 2.43
N ILE A 21 5.63 2.18 2.42
CA ILE A 21 6.77 1.51 1.78
C ILE A 21 7.60 0.74 2.81
N VAL A 22 8.09 -0.43 2.42
CA VAL A 22 9.00 -1.23 3.25
C VAL A 22 10.15 -1.77 2.40
N PHE A 23 11.34 -1.86 3.01
CA PHE A 23 12.53 -2.44 2.38
C PHE A 23 12.85 -3.82 2.98
N ILE A 24 12.40 -4.89 2.31
CA ILE A 24 12.79 -6.28 2.62
C ILE A 24 13.14 -7.00 1.33
N ASN A 25 14.44 -7.20 1.14
CA ASN A 25 15.00 -7.81 -0.07
C ASN A 25 14.47 -7.12 -1.34
N GLY A 26 14.30 -5.79 -1.30
CA GLY A 26 13.62 -4.99 -2.31
C GLY A 26 12.55 -4.07 -1.72
N TRP A 27 12.17 -3.04 -2.48
CA TRP A 27 11.10 -2.12 -2.08
C TRP A 27 9.74 -2.71 -2.39
N ARG A 28 8.82 -2.63 -1.42
CA ARG A 28 7.45 -3.15 -1.50
C ARG A 28 6.47 -2.12 -0.98
N ILE A 29 5.21 -2.27 -1.39
CA ILE A 29 4.07 -1.62 -0.75
C ILE A 29 3.44 -2.59 0.23
N GLU A 30 3.15 -2.11 1.43
CA GLU A 30 2.40 -2.81 2.46
C GLU A 30 1.23 -1.94 2.92
N VAL A 31 0.28 -2.57 3.62
CA VAL A 31 -0.93 -1.90 4.06
C VAL A 31 -1.15 -2.10 5.55
N GLN A 32 -1.68 -1.07 6.19
CA GLN A 32 -2.16 -1.14 7.55
C GLN A 32 -3.17 -2.28 7.70
N GLN A 33 -2.96 -3.11 8.72
CA GLN A 33 -3.85 -4.19 9.10
C GLN A 33 -4.25 -4.06 10.58
N ASP A 34 -5.52 -3.70 10.78
CA ASP A 34 -6.07 -3.52 12.12
C ASP A 34 -6.09 -4.85 12.89
N GLY A 35 -5.74 -4.80 14.17
CA GLY A 35 -5.80 -5.94 15.09
C GLY A 35 -4.68 -6.98 14.92
N CYS A 36 -3.65 -6.70 14.11
CA CYS A 36 -2.48 -7.57 13.97
C CYS A 36 -1.28 -7.06 14.77
N LYS A 37 -0.43 -7.98 15.26
CA LYS A 37 0.84 -7.65 15.94
C LYS A 37 1.84 -6.95 15.00
N CYS A 38 1.77 -7.27 13.71
CA CYS A 38 2.44 -6.51 12.67
C CYS A 38 1.43 -5.47 12.16
N PRO A 39 1.68 -4.16 12.36
CA PRO A 39 0.72 -3.13 12.00
C PRO A 39 0.57 -2.99 10.49
N VAL A 40 1.56 -3.45 9.70
CA VAL A 40 1.50 -3.57 8.24
C VAL A 40 1.82 -4.97 7.76
N LEU A 41 1.13 -5.39 6.70
CA LEU A 41 1.41 -6.64 6.01
C LEU A 41 1.23 -6.48 4.49
N PRO A 42 1.90 -7.32 3.68
CA PRO A 42 1.66 -7.38 2.25
C PRO A 42 0.26 -7.90 1.96
N ASP A 43 -0.52 -7.14 1.20
CA ASP A 43 -1.86 -7.54 0.76
C ASP A 43 -1.86 -7.85 -0.74
N GLY A 44 -2.24 -9.09 -1.09
CA GLY A 44 -2.24 -9.57 -2.46
C GLY A 44 -3.16 -8.77 -3.39
N SER A 45 -4.24 -8.19 -2.86
CA SER A 45 -5.17 -7.38 -3.65
C SER A 45 -4.51 -6.10 -4.20
N ILE A 46 -3.57 -5.52 -3.45
CA ILE A 46 -2.79 -4.36 -3.88
C ILE A 46 -1.87 -4.73 -5.03
N TYR A 47 -1.27 -5.91 -5.00
CA TYR A 47 -0.43 -6.39 -6.11
C TYR A 47 -1.24 -6.58 -7.39
N VAL A 48 -2.49 -7.01 -7.28
CA VAL A 48 -3.41 -7.10 -8.42
C VAL A 48 -3.75 -5.70 -8.96
N LEU A 49 -4.08 -4.74 -8.09
CA LEU A 49 -4.34 -3.35 -8.48
C LEU A 49 -3.13 -2.73 -9.17
N ARG A 50 -1.94 -2.87 -8.56
CA ARG A 50 -0.68 -2.35 -9.12
C ARG A 50 -0.35 -3.00 -10.46
N LYS A 51 -0.54 -4.31 -10.61
CA LYS A 51 -0.33 -4.99 -11.89
C LYS A 51 -1.26 -4.46 -12.98
N LYS A 52 -2.51 -4.14 -12.65
CA LYS A 52 -3.45 -3.51 -13.61
C LYS A 52 -2.98 -2.12 -14.05
N VAL A 53 -2.47 -1.30 -13.13
CA VAL A 53 -2.06 0.08 -13.43
C VAL A 53 -0.70 0.16 -14.10
N PHE A 54 0.29 -0.58 -13.59
CA PHE A 54 1.70 -0.41 -13.97
C PHE A 54 2.28 -1.60 -14.75
N GLY A 55 1.55 -2.71 -14.89
CA GLY A 55 1.99 -3.89 -15.65
C GLY A 55 3.20 -4.63 -15.06
N ARG A 56 3.53 -4.43 -13.77
CA ARG A 56 4.75 -4.95 -13.13
C ARG A 56 4.49 -5.79 -11.88
N ASP A 57 5.48 -6.60 -11.49
CA ASP A 57 5.48 -7.46 -10.30
C ASP A 57 5.65 -6.70 -8.98
N TRP A 58 5.31 -7.35 -7.86
CA TRP A 58 5.23 -6.81 -6.50
C TRP A 58 6.47 -6.11 -5.93
N LYS A 59 7.64 -6.26 -6.57
CA LYS A 59 8.93 -5.70 -6.12
C LYS A 59 9.34 -4.51 -6.99
N MET A 60 9.85 -3.46 -6.35
CA MET A 60 10.39 -2.27 -7.00
C MET A 60 11.90 -2.19 -6.82
N SER A 61 12.58 -1.66 -7.83
CA SER A 61 14.05 -1.62 -7.88
C SER A 61 14.63 -0.38 -7.19
N SER A 62 13.83 0.67 -7.03
CA SER A 62 14.26 1.91 -6.38
C SER A 62 13.24 2.39 -5.33
N ARG A 63 13.75 3.19 -4.38
CA ARG A 63 12.93 3.82 -3.35
C ARG A 63 11.96 4.83 -3.95
N GLU A 64 12.44 5.62 -4.91
CA GLU A 64 11.65 6.65 -5.58
C GLU A 64 10.49 6.06 -6.40
N GLU A 65 10.65 4.85 -6.95
CA GLU A 65 9.54 4.11 -7.56
C GLU A 65 8.50 3.72 -6.51
N ALA A 66 8.95 3.21 -5.36
CA ALA A 66 8.08 2.83 -4.26
C ALA A 66 7.32 4.00 -3.66
N GLU A 67 7.98 5.12 -3.43
CA GLU A 67 7.36 6.35 -2.91
C GLU A 67 6.27 6.84 -3.86
N ARG A 68 6.58 6.94 -5.17
CA ARG A 68 5.59 7.36 -6.18
C ARG A 68 4.37 6.44 -6.25
N VAL A 69 4.59 5.12 -6.19
CA VAL A 69 3.48 4.16 -6.21
C VAL A 69 2.65 4.24 -4.93
N CYS A 70 3.30 4.38 -3.76
CA CYS A 70 2.64 4.52 -2.47
C CYS A 70 1.78 5.79 -2.43
N ASP A 71 2.34 6.93 -2.83
CA ASP A 71 1.64 8.20 -2.89
C ASP A 71 0.45 8.13 -3.85
N TYR A 72 0.64 7.51 -5.01
CA TYR A 72 -0.45 7.30 -5.96
C TYR A 72 -1.59 6.47 -5.37
N LEU A 73 -1.29 5.32 -4.75
CA LEU A 73 -2.31 4.48 -4.12
C LEU A 73 -3.03 5.20 -2.97
N ASN A 74 -2.31 5.91 -2.11
CA ASN A 74 -2.92 6.72 -1.04
C ASN A 74 -3.80 7.85 -1.62
N SER A 75 -3.42 8.45 -2.76
CA SER A 75 -4.26 9.42 -3.45
C SER A 75 -5.55 8.82 -4.03
N LEU A 76 -5.51 7.58 -4.53
CA LEU A 76 -6.71 6.89 -5.00
C LEU A 76 -7.69 6.60 -3.85
N VAL A 77 -7.17 6.28 -2.66
CA VAL A 77 -7.99 6.09 -1.46
C VAL A 77 -8.61 7.41 -1.03
N SER A 78 -7.83 8.49 -0.97
CA SER A 78 -8.34 9.80 -0.54
C SER A 78 -9.36 10.39 -1.53
N GLN A 79 -9.25 10.05 -2.81
CA GLN A 79 -10.24 10.38 -3.84
C GLN A 79 -11.45 9.45 -3.85
N GLY A 80 -11.41 8.33 -3.13
CA GLY A 80 -12.49 7.34 -3.08
C GLY A 80 -12.61 6.45 -4.32
N GLU A 81 -11.56 6.39 -5.14
CA GLU A 81 -11.45 5.57 -6.35
C GLU A 81 -11.19 4.08 -6.03
N ILE A 82 -10.48 3.82 -4.93
CA ILE A 82 -10.28 2.47 -4.39
C ILE A 82 -10.71 2.40 -2.93
N THR A 83 -11.25 1.27 -2.51
CA THR A 83 -11.72 1.06 -1.14
C THR A 83 -11.55 -0.41 -0.71
N LYS A 84 -11.58 -0.65 0.60
CA LYS A 84 -11.42 -1.98 1.19
C LYS A 84 -12.80 -2.60 1.45
N VAL A 85 -13.16 -3.63 0.68
CA VAL A 85 -14.44 -4.35 0.80
C VAL A 85 -14.15 -5.79 1.23
N HIS A 86 -14.74 -6.22 2.35
CA HIS A 86 -14.52 -7.56 2.92
C HIS A 86 -13.03 -7.94 3.06
N GLY A 87 -12.18 -6.96 3.41
CA GLY A 87 -10.74 -7.17 3.58
C GLY A 87 -9.92 -7.13 2.30
N VAL A 88 -10.52 -6.84 1.14
CA VAL A 88 -9.87 -6.81 -0.17
C VAL A 88 -9.94 -5.40 -0.76
N TRP A 89 -8.84 -4.90 -1.31
CA TRP A 89 -8.83 -3.62 -2.02
C TRP A 89 -9.39 -3.78 -3.44
N VAL A 90 -10.40 -2.98 -3.75
CA VAL A 90 -11.09 -3.00 -5.05
C VAL A 90 -11.21 -1.59 -5.61
N TRP A 91 -11.27 -1.49 -6.94
CA TRP A 91 -11.75 -0.27 -7.59
C TRP A 91 -13.22 -0.09 -7.28
N ARG A 92 -13.61 1.15 -6.98
CA ARG A 92 -15.02 1.51 -6.91
C ARG A 92 -15.56 1.50 -8.33
N GLU A 93 -16.53 0.64 -8.63
CA GLU A 93 -17.23 0.72 -9.90
C GLU A 93 -17.95 2.08 -9.94
N GLN A 94 -17.66 2.87 -10.97
CA GLN A 94 -18.40 4.10 -11.25
C GLN A 94 -19.85 3.67 -11.56
N ALA A 95 -20.77 4.05 -10.69
CA ALA A 95 -22.21 3.89 -10.91
C ALA A 95 -22.69 4.80 -12.05
#